data_AF-A0A4Q3L553-F1
#
_entry.id   AF-A0A4Q3L553-F1
#
_cell.length_a   1.000
_cell.length_b   1.000
_cell.length_c   1.000
_cell.angle_alpha   90.00
_cell.angle_beta   90.00
_cell.angle_gamma   90.00
#
_symmetry.space_group_name_H-M   'P 1'
#
loop_
_entity.id
_entity.type
_entity.pdbx_description
1 polymer ?
#
loop_
_entity_poly.entity_id
_entity_poly.type
_entity_poly.pdbx_seq_one_letter_code
_entity_poly.pdbx_strand_id
1 'polypeptide(L)'
;MKRTDFFREMQRLEQAKGPGGLTAGCVQSMEMHNSSRCMFSQNLSNCYRCTHCDACADCTTLTHSHDCQNCHASAYLSSCRFCTGSAYLVH
;
A
#
# COMPACT_ATOMS: atom_id res chain seq x y z
N MET A 1 -29.27 -8.40 -17.89
CA MET A 1 -28.26 -9.10 -17.08
C MET A 1 -28.98 -9.89 -16.00
N LYS A 2 -28.85 -11.23 -15.94
CA LYS A 2 -29.55 -12.04 -14.94
C LYS A 2 -28.71 -12.15 -13.66
N ARG A 3 -29.38 -12.32 -12.51
CA ARG A 3 -28.75 -12.44 -11.18
C ARG A 3 -27.66 -13.53 -11.14
N THR A 4 -27.83 -14.61 -11.89
CA THR A 4 -26.85 -15.69 -12.04
C THR A 4 -25.59 -15.29 -12.79
N ASP A 5 -25.71 -14.45 -13.83
CA ASP A 5 -24.57 -13.96 -14.61
C ASP A 5 -23.73 -13.01 -13.75
N PHE A 6 -24.38 -12.19 -12.92
CA PHE A 6 -23.72 -11.32 -11.96
C PHE A 6 -22.88 -12.12 -10.95
N PHE A 7 -23.43 -13.16 -10.33
CA PHE A 7 -22.68 -13.96 -9.36
C PHE A 7 -21.51 -14.72 -9.98
N ARG A 8 -21.67 -15.19 -11.23
CA ARG A 8 -20.59 -15.85 -11.94
C ARG A 8 -19.43 -14.91 -12.23
N GLU A 9 -19.73 -13.69 -12.64
CA GLU A 9 -18.70 -12.69 -12.91
C GLU A 9 -18.07 -12.16 -11.61
N MET A 10 -18.86 -11.99 -10.55
CA MET A 10 -18.36 -11.63 -9.23
C MET A 10 -17.40 -12.70 -8.69
N GLN A 11 -17.75 -13.98 -8.79
CA GLN A 11 -16.89 -15.08 -8.35
C GLN A 11 -15.61 -15.17 -9.20
N ARG A 12 -15.68 -14.88 -10.50
CA ARG A 12 -14.50 -14.77 -11.37
C ARG A 12 -13.58 -13.64 -10.93
N LEU A 13 -14.13 -12.48 -10.58
CA LEU A 13 -13.38 -11.33 -10.11
C LEU A 13 -12.74 -11.58 -8.73
N GLU A 14 -13.45 -12.24 -7.81
CA GLU A 14 -12.91 -12.64 -6.51
C GLU A 14 -11.75 -13.64 -6.65
N GLN A 15 -11.87 -14.61 -7.56
CA GLN A 15 -10.78 -15.55 -7.87
C GLN A 15 -9.59 -14.87 -8.54
N ALA A 16 -9.85 -13.92 -9.45
CA ALA A 16 -8.81 -13.12 -10.08
C ALA A 16 -8.07 -12.22 -9.08
N LYS A 17 -8.74 -11.83 -7.98
CA LYS A 17 -8.14 -11.00 -6.94
C LYS A 17 -6.99 -11.70 -6.21
N GLY A 18 -7.06 -13.03 -6.04
CA GLY A 18 -5.98 -13.90 -5.52
C GLY A 18 -5.44 -13.51 -4.12
N PRO A 19 -5.08 -14.47 -3.24
CA PRO A 19 -4.58 -14.15 -1.90
C PRO A 19 -3.12 -13.63 -1.87
N GLY A 20 -2.64 -12.99 -2.93
CA GLY A 20 -1.24 -12.55 -3.03
C GLY A 20 -0.86 -11.87 -4.35
N GLY A 21 -1.84 -11.35 -5.09
CA GLY A 21 -1.56 -10.55 -6.27
C GLY A 21 -0.96 -9.21 -5.88
N LEU A 22 0.15 -8.82 -6.52
CA LEU A 22 0.67 -7.45 -6.45
C LEU A 22 -0.46 -6.49 -6.79
N THR A 23 -0.99 -5.80 -5.78
CA THR A 23 -2.06 -4.85 -6.00
C THR A 23 -1.40 -3.56 -6.46
N ALA A 24 -1.44 -3.33 -7.76
CA ALA A 24 -0.80 -2.18 -8.41
C ALA A 24 -1.83 -1.10 -8.73
N GLY A 25 -1.60 0.13 -8.26
CA GLY A 25 -2.40 1.30 -8.65
C GLY A 25 -3.75 1.45 -7.93
N CYS A 26 -3.82 1.09 -6.64
CA CYS A 26 -5.03 1.34 -5.86
C CYS A 26 -5.12 2.77 -5.34
N VAL A 27 -6.33 3.33 -5.37
CA VAL A 27 -6.60 4.63 -4.74
C VAL A 27 -6.65 4.47 -3.23
N GLN A 28 -7.32 3.43 -2.73
CA GLN A 28 -7.42 3.14 -1.30
C GLN A 28 -7.08 1.67 -1.04
N SER A 29 -6.23 1.40 -0.05
CA SER A 29 -5.86 0.04 0.35
C SER A 29 -5.64 -0.03 1.86
N MET A 30 -6.12 -1.10 2.49
CA MET A 30 -5.95 -1.35 3.91
C MET A 30 -5.45 -2.77 4.09
N GLU A 31 -4.49 -2.95 5.00
CA GLU A 31 -3.99 -4.28 5.40
C GLU A 31 -3.49 -5.12 4.21
N MET A 32 -2.87 -4.46 3.22
CA MET A 32 -2.31 -5.15 2.05
C MET A 32 -0.82 -5.39 2.22
N HIS A 33 -0.38 -6.50 1.64
CA HIS A 33 1.02 -6.86 1.52
C HIS A 33 1.43 -6.77 0.05
N ASN A 34 2.68 -6.38 -0.23
CA ASN A 34 3.23 -6.35 -1.59
C ASN A 34 2.38 -5.51 -2.56
N SER A 35 2.07 -4.26 -2.20
CA SER A 35 1.35 -3.34 -3.09
C SER A 35 2.30 -2.33 -3.72
N SER A 36 1.91 -1.81 -4.88
CA SER A 36 2.72 -0.79 -5.55
C SER A 36 1.87 0.35 -6.12
N ARG A 37 2.39 1.57 -6.07
CA ARG A 37 1.74 2.76 -6.63
C ARG A 37 0.36 3.05 -6.03
N CYS A 38 0.17 2.78 -4.74
CA CYS A 38 -1.07 3.12 -4.05
C CYS A 38 -1.06 4.59 -3.60
N MET A 39 -2.22 5.25 -3.68
CA MET A 39 -2.34 6.66 -3.26
C MET A 39 -2.59 6.79 -1.77
N PHE A 40 -3.67 6.22 -1.24
CA PHE A 40 -4.04 6.28 0.17
C PHE A 40 -4.01 4.89 0.76
N SER A 41 -3.17 4.64 1.74
CA SER A 41 -3.09 3.31 2.32
C SER A 41 -2.75 3.28 3.80
N GLN A 42 -3.22 2.24 4.47
CA GLN A 42 -3.04 2.08 5.91
C GLN A 42 -2.61 0.66 6.23
N ASN A 43 -1.69 0.54 7.19
CA ASN A 43 -1.22 -0.73 7.71
C ASN A 43 -0.71 -1.67 6.61
N LEU A 44 0.07 -1.13 5.66
CA LEU A 44 0.65 -1.92 4.57
C LEU A 44 2.02 -2.48 4.93
N SER A 45 2.41 -3.59 4.30
CA SER A 45 3.81 -4.05 4.37
C SER A 45 4.42 -4.36 3.01
N ASN A 46 5.74 -4.16 2.91
CA ASN A 46 6.54 -4.44 1.72
C ASN A 46 6.01 -3.75 0.44
N CYS A 47 5.65 -2.47 0.55
CA CYS A 47 5.04 -1.72 -0.54
C CYS A 47 6.01 -0.75 -1.23
N TYR A 48 5.76 -0.47 -2.51
CA TYR A 48 6.65 0.32 -3.35
C TYR A 48 5.95 1.51 -4.01
N ARG A 49 6.55 2.70 -3.94
CA ARG A 49 6.07 3.95 -4.56
C ARG A 49 4.65 4.34 -4.15
N CYS A 50 4.34 4.30 -2.86
CA CYS A 50 3.03 4.78 -2.38
C CYS A 50 3.13 6.23 -1.91
N THR A 51 2.05 7.00 -2.05
CA THR A 51 2.09 8.45 -1.76
C THR A 51 1.69 8.76 -0.33
N HIS A 52 0.44 8.50 0.06
CA HIS A 52 -0.08 8.68 1.42
C HIS A 52 -0.21 7.34 2.12
N CYS A 53 0.61 7.12 3.14
CA CYS A 53 0.66 5.86 3.88
C CYS A 53 0.71 6.08 5.39
N ASP A 54 -0.13 5.39 6.14
CA ASP A 54 -0.13 5.44 7.60
C ASP A 54 0.17 4.06 8.19
N ALA A 55 1.03 4.03 9.22
CA ALA A 55 1.39 2.83 9.97
C ALA A 55 1.93 1.67 9.10
N CYS A 56 2.62 1.99 8.00
CA CYS A 56 3.19 0.99 7.09
C CYS A 56 4.60 0.52 7.51
N ALA A 57 4.96 -0.70 7.13
CA ALA A 57 6.26 -1.31 7.44
C ALA A 57 7.00 -1.79 6.17
N ASP A 58 8.33 -1.77 6.19
CA ASP A 58 9.19 -2.32 5.13
C ASP A 58 8.91 -1.73 3.74
N CYS A 59 8.47 -0.47 3.69
CA CYS A 59 8.07 0.18 2.44
C CYS A 59 9.22 0.98 1.82
N THR A 60 9.20 1.12 0.49
CA THR A 60 10.24 1.83 -0.25
C THR A 60 9.64 2.93 -1.13
N THR A 61 10.31 4.08 -1.20
CA THR A 61 9.90 5.26 -1.99
C THR A 61 8.52 5.81 -1.64
N LEU A 62 8.24 5.94 -0.34
CA LEU A 62 7.05 6.64 0.14
C LEU A 62 7.23 8.16 0.06
N THR A 63 6.15 8.94 -0.09
CA THR A 63 6.27 10.41 -0.26
C THR A 63 5.58 11.26 0.80
N HIS A 64 4.55 10.78 1.48
CA HIS A 64 3.85 11.49 2.56
C HIS A 64 3.33 10.44 3.54
N SER A 65 4.10 10.12 4.58
CA SER A 65 3.74 8.98 5.42
C SER A 65 3.97 9.23 6.89
N HIS A 66 3.12 8.61 7.71
CA HIS A 66 3.07 8.79 9.15
C HIS A 66 3.15 7.45 9.88
N ASP A 67 3.82 7.42 11.03
CA ASP A 67 3.99 6.23 11.88
C ASP A 67 4.57 5.00 11.16
N CYS A 68 5.35 5.21 10.10
CA CYS A 68 5.95 4.13 9.34
C CYS A 68 7.23 3.58 9.98
N GLN A 69 7.56 2.33 9.68
CA GLN A 69 8.73 1.64 10.21
C GLN A 69 9.57 0.99 9.10
N ASN A 70 10.89 0.99 9.27
CA ASN A 70 11.85 0.36 8.37
C ASN A 70 11.67 0.75 6.89
N CYS A 71 11.39 2.03 6.63
CA CYS A 71 11.15 2.52 5.29
C CYS A 71 12.43 3.04 4.61
N HIS A 72 12.55 2.81 3.32
CA HIS A 72 13.72 3.15 2.53
C HIS A 72 13.43 4.20 1.45
N ALA A 73 14.37 5.11 1.20
CA ALA A 73 14.32 6.08 0.11
C ALA A 73 13.03 6.91 0.06
N SER A 74 12.48 7.28 1.24
CA SER A 74 11.17 7.92 1.36
C SER A 74 11.29 9.42 1.68
N ALA A 75 10.26 10.19 1.37
CA ALA A 75 10.20 11.63 1.59
C ALA A 75 9.03 11.99 2.51
N TYR A 76 9.14 13.13 3.19
CA TYR A 76 8.14 13.71 4.10
C TYR A 76 7.55 12.69 5.07
N LEU A 77 8.43 12.04 5.81
CA LEU A 77 8.06 11.07 6.85
C LEU A 77 7.91 11.78 8.19
N SER A 78 6.85 11.46 8.92
CA SER A 78 6.53 12.01 10.25
C SER A 78 6.28 10.89 11.26
N SER A 79 6.80 11.02 12.47
CA SER A 79 6.68 9.98 13.52
C SER A 79 7.22 8.60 13.10
N CYS A 80 8.15 8.54 12.14
CA CYS A 80 8.64 7.29 11.55
C CYS A 80 9.93 6.77 12.22
N ARG A 81 10.12 5.46 12.26
CA ARG A 81 11.27 4.79 12.89
C ARG A 81 12.08 3.94 11.91
N PHE A 82 13.40 3.86 12.12
CA PHE A 82 14.31 3.03 11.32
C PHE A 82 14.32 3.36 9.82
N CYS A 83 14.09 4.62 9.46
CA CYS A 83 14.06 5.04 8.06
C CYS A 83 15.46 5.38 7.56
N THR A 84 15.84 4.85 6.39
CA THR A 84 17.16 5.12 5.79
C THR A 84 17.01 5.66 4.36
N GLY A 85 17.99 6.47 3.94
CA GLY A 85 17.97 7.13 2.63
C GLY A 85 16.79 8.10 2.44
N SER A 86 16.19 8.57 3.53
CA SER A 86 15.02 9.45 3.48
C SER A 86 15.44 10.92 3.54
N ALA A 87 14.93 11.74 2.63
CA ALA A 87 15.41 13.11 2.45
C ALA A 87 14.85 14.11 3.48
N TYR A 88 13.66 13.83 4.01
CA TYR A 88 12.96 14.72 4.94
C TYR A 88 12.26 13.89 6.02
N LEU A 89 12.95 13.74 7.15
CA LEU A 89 12.42 13.14 8.38
C LEU A 89 12.06 14.28 9.33
N VAL A 90 10.76 14.47 9.56
CA VAL A 90 10.25 15.40 10.57
C VAL A 90 10.02 14.59 11.84
N HIS A 91 10.82 14.88 12.87
CA HIS A 91 10.75 14.23 14.19
C HIS A 91 9.59 14.75 15.02
#